data_AF-A0A5P9BBQ0-F1
#
_entry.id   AF-A0A5P9BBQ0-F1
#
_cell.length_a   1.000
_cell.length_b   1.000
_cell.length_c   1.000
_cell.angle_alpha   90.00
_cell.angle_beta   90.00
_cell.angle_gamma   90.00
#
_symmetry.space_group_name_H-M   'P 1'
#
loop_
_entity.id
_entity.type
_entity.pdbx_description
1 polymer ?
#
loop_
_entity_poly.entity_id
_entity_poly.type
_entity_poly.pdbx_seq_one_letter_code
_entity_poly.pdbx_strand_id
1 'polypeptide(L)'
;MSIFVKALLLVIVFVAGYTLPYLTPEKVAFSNQLVPKTQSECIWDNKVCISKNYKLTIYRGNFSPLAKTTFGLIGDGVTDLDDTLLVTSDDQRFGIIEAYKSHDGQYSVLIPFCSNDRMRIIIFSVGGVAIKLPEQV
;
A
#
# COMPACT_ATOMS: atom_id res chain seq x y z
N MET A 1 37.77 25.71 20.69
CA MET A 1 36.32 25.43 20.67
C MET A 1 35.87 25.02 22.07
N SER A 2 34.98 25.79 22.70
CA SER A 2 34.53 25.55 24.08
C SER A 2 33.83 24.20 24.24
N ILE A 3 33.92 23.58 25.42
CA ILE A 3 33.22 22.33 25.78
C ILE A 3 31.71 22.45 25.50
N PHE A 4 31.13 23.63 25.73
CA PHE A 4 29.73 23.92 25.43
C PHE A 4 29.41 23.77 23.93
N VAL A 5 30.31 24.22 23.05
CA VAL A 5 30.12 24.10 21.60
C VAL A 5 30.18 22.63 21.17
N LYS A 6 31.10 21.84 21.76
CA LYS A 6 31.20 20.41 21.48
C LYS A 6 29.94 19.65 21.94
N ALA A 7 29.45 19.94 23.14
CA ALA A 7 28.24 19.32 23.69
C ALA A 7 27.00 19.65 22.84
N LEU A 8 26.84 20.92 22.45
CA LEU A 8 25.74 21.35 21.58
C LEU A 8 25.76 20.62 20.22
N LEU A 9 26.93 20.50 19.62
CA LEU A 9 27.11 19.80 18.34
C LEU A 9 26.73 18.32 18.44
N LEU A 10 27.07 17.67 19.56
CA LEU A 10 26.75 16.27 19.83
C LEU A 10 25.24 16.05 19.97
N VAL A 11 24.53 16.96 20.65
CA VAL A 11 23.06 16.92 20.76
C VAL A 11 22.41 17.10 19.39
N ILE A 12 22.87 18.04 18.58
CA ILE A 12 22.33 18.27 17.23
C ILE A 12 22.52 17.01 16.36
N VAL A 13 23.70 16.40 16.38
CA VAL A 13 23.97 15.15 15.64
C VAL A 13 23.08 14.02 16.13
N PHE A 14 22.84 13.91 17.43
CA PHE A 14 21.98 12.87 17.99
C PHE A 14 20.51 13.06 17.58
N VAL A 15 19.99 14.29 17.67
CA VAL A 15 18.62 14.62 17.25
C VAL A 15 18.45 14.44 15.74
N ALA A 16 19.43 14.88 14.94
CA ALA A 16 19.41 14.68 13.50
C ALA A 16 19.45 13.18 13.15
N GLY A 17 20.31 12.40 13.80
CA GLY A 17 20.39 10.95 13.61
C GLY A 17 19.12 10.20 14.02
N TYR A 18 18.43 10.67 15.06
CA TYR A 18 17.15 10.11 15.50
C TYR A 18 16.00 10.47 14.56
N THR A 19 15.99 11.69 14.02
CA THR A 19 14.90 12.19 13.16
C THR A 19 15.05 11.76 11.69
N LEU A 20 16.27 11.59 11.19
CA LEU A 20 16.54 11.22 9.79
C LEU A 20 15.78 9.97 9.30
N PRO A 21 15.71 8.86 10.07
CA PRO A 21 14.97 7.67 9.65
C PRO A 21 13.48 7.93 9.39
N TYR A 22 12.86 8.87 10.13
CA TYR A 22 11.46 9.24 9.93
C TYR A 22 11.22 10.05 8.65
N LEU A 23 12.28 10.60 8.04
CA LEU A 23 12.23 11.27 6.74
C LEU A 23 12.48 10.31 5.58
N THR A 24 12.92 9.08 5.85
CA THR A 24 13.12 8.08 4.79
C THR A 24 11.79 7.46 4.38
N PRO A 25 11.58 7.20 3.07
CA PRO A 25 10.35 6.59 2.59
C PRO A 25 10.14 5.22 3.24
N GLU A 26 8.89 4.90 3.60
CA GLU A 26 8.51 3.59 4.11
C GLU A 26 9.00 2.50 3.16
N LYS A 27 9.72 1.51 3.70
CA LYS A 27 10.23 0.40 2.91
C LYS A 27 9.05 -0.43 2.41
N VAL A 28 9.06 -0.75 1.12
CA VAL A 28 8.12 -1.69 0.51
C VAL A 28 8.48 -3.10 0.97
N ALA A 29 7.52 -3.78 1.61
CA ALA A 29 7.65 -5.19 1.98
C ALA A 29 7.15 -6.07 0.84
N PHE A 30 8.00 -6.95 0.32
CA PHE A 30 7.64 -7.91 -0.73
C PHE A 30 7.24 -9.24 -0.12
N SER A 31 6.27 -9.91 -0.76
CA SER A 31 5.77 -11.21 -0.33
C SER A 31 6.02 -12.28 -1.39
N ASN A 32 6.27 -13.51 -0.96
CA ASN A 32 6.44 -14.69 -1.82
C ASN A 32 5.12 -15.47 -2.02
N GLN A 33 4.00 -14.90 -1.58
CA GLN A 33 2.68 -15.51 -1.77
C GLN A 33 2.37 -15.66 -3.27
N LEU A 34 1.50 -16.60 -3.62
CA LEU A 34 1.05 -16.76 -5.00
C LEU A 34 -0.21 -15.93 -5.23
N VAL A 35 -0.32 -15.31 -6.41
CA VAL A 35 -1.53 -14.62 -6.81
C VAL A 35 -2.69 -15.64 -6.89
N PRO A 36 -3.84 -15.40 -6.24
CA PRO A 36 -4.98 -16.29 -6.32
C PRO A 36 -5.43 -16.49 -7.77
N LYS A 37 -5.72 -17.75 -8.14
CA LYS A 37 -6.21 -18.10 -9.48
C LYS A 37 -7.61 -17.56 -9.75
N THR A 38 -8.43 -17.48 -8.71
CA THR A 38 -9.79 -16.95 -8.77
C THR A 38 -9.79 -15.52 -8.27
N GLN A 39 -10.09 -14.58 -9.15
CA GLN A 39 -10.17 -13.15 -8.85
C GLN A 39 -11.57 -12.67 -9.19
N SER A 40 -12.10 -11.80 -8.35
CA SER A 40 -13.36 -11.13 -8.58
C SER A 40 -13.11 -9.82 -9.31
N GLU A 41 -13.74 -9.68 -10.48
CA GLU A 41 -13.68 -8.45 -11.26
C GLU A 41 -14.42 -7.35 -10.52
N CYS A 42 -13.77 -6.20 -10.41
CA CYS A 42 -14.31 -5.04 -9.73
C CYS A 42 -14.82 -4.02 -10.75
N ILE A 43 -15.90 -3.32 -10.42
CA ILE A 43 -16.46 -2.27 -11.28
C ILE A 43 -16.37 -0.95 -10.52
N TRP A 44 -15.83 0.07 -11.18
CA TRP A 44 -15.81 1.42 -10.64
C TRP A 44 -17.23 2.00 -10.63
N ASP A 45 -17.69 2.36 -9.44
CA ASP A 45 -18.82 3.23 -9.22
C ASP A 45 -18.30 4.45 -8.43
N ASN A 46 -17.98 5.52 -9.17
CA ASN A 46 -17.28 6.70 -8.65
C ASN A 46 -15.89 6.32 -8.04
N LYS A 47 -15.60 6.77 -6.81
CA LYS A 47 -14.34 6.47 -6.09
C LYS A 47 -14.36 5.13 -5.33
N VAL A 48 -15.40 4.33 -5.56
CA VAL A 48 -15.60 3.04 -4.92
C VAL A 48 -15.58 1.95 -5.99
N CYS A 49 -14.75 0.95 -5.76
CA CYS A 49 -14.68 -0.25 -6.57
C CYS A 49 -15.52 -1.33 -5.89
N ILE A 50 -16.56 -1.80 -6.57
CA ILE A 50 -17.49 -2.80 -6.05
C ILE A 50 -17.18 -4.15 -6.71
N SER A 51 -16.95 -5.19 -5.89
CA SER A 51 -16.66 -6.55 -6.36
C SER A 51 -17.35 -7.58 -5.48
N LYS A 52 -18.39 -8.24 -6.02
CA LYS A 52 -19.22 -9.23 -5.30
C LYS A 52 -19.62 -8.74 -3.90
N ASN A 53 -18.93 -9.24 -2.87
CA ASN A 53 -19.19 -9.00 -1.46
C ASN A 53 -18.21 -7.98 -0.86
N TYR A 54 -17.47 -7.23 -1.68
CA TYR A 54 -16.42 -6.32 -1.23
C TYR A 54 -16.57 -4.94 -1.86
N LYS A 55 -16.26 -3.92 -1.07
CA LYS A 55 -16.19 -2.52 -1.49
C LYS A 55 -14.82 -1.97 -1.15
N LEU A 56 -14.10 -1.53 -2.17
CA LEU A 56 -12.83 -0.85 -2.03
C LEU A 56 -13.02 0.65 -2.27
N THR A 57 -12.59 1.48 -1.34
CA THR A 57 -12.67 2.95 -1.46
C THR A 57 -11.27 3.52 -1.54
N ILE A 58 -10.97 4.33 -2.55
CA ILE A 58 -9.70 5.05 -2.62
C ILE A 58 -9.85 6.41 -1.93
N TYR A 59 -9.07 6.62 -0.88
CA TYR A 59 -9.02 7.90 -0.16
C TYR A 59 -8.02 8.87 -0.80
N ARG A 60 -6.86 8.35 -1.24
CA ARG A 60 -5.78 9.14 -1.86
C ARG A 60 -4.98 8.29 -2.85
N GLY A 61 -4.56 8.90 -3.96
CA GLY A 61 -3.78 8.23 -5.00
C GLY A 61 -4.66 7.47 -6.01
N ASN A 62 -4.01 6.68 -6.86
CA ASN A 62 -4.62 5.96 -7.99
C ASN A 62 -3.78 4.74 -8.40
N PHE A 63 -2.98 4.21 -7.47
CA PHE A 63 -2.03 3.12 -7.71
C PHE A 63 -0.99 3.41 -8.82
N SER A 64 -0.64 4.69 -9.05
CA SER A 64 0.47 5.04 -9.93
C SER A 64 1.84 4.66 -9.34
N PRO A 65 2.82 4.30 -10.18
CA PRO A 65 4.19 4.02 -9.73
C PRO A 65 4.79 5.20 -8.98
N LEU A 66 5.57 4.91 -7.94
CA LEU A 66 6.24 5.89 -7.06
C LEU A 66 5.29 6.83 -6.31
N ALA A 67 3.97 6.59 -6.35
CA ALA A 67 2.96 7.33 -5.61
C ALA A 67 2.30 6.46 -4.53
N LYS A 68 2.23 6.98 -3.30
CA LYS A 68 1.51 6.32 -2.21
C LYS A 68 0.01 6.37 -2.49
N THR A 69 -0.63 5.20 -2.43
CA THR A 69 -2.09 5.07 -2.52
C THR A 69 -2.65 4.59 -1.20
N THR A 70 -3.67 5.26 -0.70
CA THR A 70 -4.37 4.94 0.54
C THR A 70 -5.81 4.57 0.21
N PHE A 71 -6.23 3.40 0.67
CA PHE A 71 -7.52 2.81 0.35
C PHE A 71 -8.10 2.04 1.54
N GLY A 72 -9.41 1.89 1.57
CA GLY A 72 -10.12 1.02 2.52
C GLY A 72 -10.73 -0.16 1.77
N LEU A 73 -10.81 -1.31 2.44
CA LEU A 73 -11.47 -2.50 1.90
C LEU A 73 -12.43 -3.04 2.94
N ILE A 74 -13.71 -3.12 2.59
CA ILE A 74 -14.79 -3.55 3.47
C ILE A 74 -15.48 -4.75 2.81
N GLY A 75 -15.71 -5.82 3.57
CA GLY A 75 -16.51 -6.96 3.15
C GLY A 75 -17.96 -6.82 3.61
N ASP A 76 -18.91 -7.44 2.90
CA ASP A 76 -20.29 -7.57 3.36
C ASP A 76 -20.31 -8.31 4.70
N GLY A 77 -20.69 -7.58 5.76
CA GLY A 77 -20.71 -8.09 7.13
C GLY A 77 -19.36 -8.07 7.85
N VAL A 78 -18.28 -7.59 7.24
CA VAL A 78 -16.94 -7.51 7.84
C VAL A 78 -16.38 -6.10 7.65
N THR A 79 -16.37 -5.32 8.73
CA THR A 79 -15.85 -3.93 8.73
C THR A 79 -14.35 -3.85 8.81
N ASP A 80 -13.66 -4.91 9.24
CA ASP A 80 -12.21 -4.95 9.30
C ASP A 80 -11.69 -6.32 8.87
N LEU A 81 -10.85 -6.33 7.84
CA LEU A 81 -10.08 -7.51 7.46
C LEU A 81 -8.83 -7.48 8.34
N ASP A 82 -8.78 -8.36 9.35
CA ASP A 82 -7.61 -8.48 10.21
C ASP A 82 -6.40 -9.13 9.51
N ASP A 83 -6.58 -9.46 8.23
CA ASP A 83 -5.55 -10.01 7.36
C ASP A 83 -4.65 -8.94 6.74
N THR A 84 -3.38 -9.29 6.57
CA THR A 84 -2.45 -8.56 5.69
C THR A 84 -3.00 -8.55 4.26
N LEU A 85 -3.21 -7.36 3.71
CA LEU A 85 -3.55 -7.19 2.30
C LEU A 85 -2.29 -7.14 1.45
N LEU A 86 -2.35 -7.85 0.33
CA LEU A 86 -1.30 -7.96 -0.67
C LEU A 86 -1.77 -7.27 -1.95
N VAL A 87 -0.85 -6.59 -2.61
CA VAL A 87 -1.11 -5.83 -3.83
C VAL A 87 -0.15 -6.32 -4.91
N THR A 88 -0.66 -6.54 -6.11
CA THR A 88 0.12 -6.89 -7.29
C THR A 88 -0.52 -6.32 -8.55
N SER A 89 0.09 -6.58 -9.71
CA SER A 89 -0.44 -6.27 -11.03
C SER A 89 -0.79 -7.57 -11.75
N ASP A 90 -1.66 -7.49 -12.75
CA ASP A 90 -1.97 -8.64 -13.60
C ASP A 90 -0.81 -9.10 -14.48
N ASP A 91 0.10 -8.20 -14.83
CA ASP A 91 1.38 -8.52 -15.47
C ASP A 91 2.51 -8.91 -14.48
N GLN A 92 2.26 -8.77 -13.18
CA GLN A 92 3.15 -9.10 -12.05
C GLN A 92 4.54 -8.44 -12.10
N ARG A 93 4.73 -7.35 -12.85
CA ARG A 93 6.06 -6.75 -13.06
C ARG A 93 6.73 -6.23 -11.79
N PHE A 94 5.93 -5.71 -10.86
CA PHE A 94 6.45 -5.21 -9.57
C PHE A 94 6.42 -6.27 -8.46
N GLY A 95 6.06 -7.51 -8.77
CA GLY A 95 5.88 -8.56 -7.77
C GLY A 95 4.65 -8.32 -6.89
N ILE A 96 4.69 -8.90 -5.68
CA ILE A 96 3.61 -8.81 -4.69
C ILE A 96 4.14 -8.04 -3.50
N ILE A 97 3.41 -7.00 -3.11
CA ILE A 97 3.79 -6.09 -2.02
C ILE A 97 2.72 -6.07 -0.95
N GLU A 98 3.14 -5.93 0.30
CA GLU A 98 2.23 -5.84 1.44
C GLU A 98 1.73 -4.40 1.58
N ALA A 99 0.42 -4.25 1.76
CA ALA A 99 -0.18 -2.98 2.10
C ALA A 99 -0.08 -2.76 3.62
N TYR A 100 0.42 -1.60 4.02
CA TYR A 100 0.56 -1.22 5.41
C TYR A 100 -0.80 -0.80 5.98
N LYS A 101 -1.29 -1.52 7.00
CA LYS A 101 -2.53 -1.19 7.72
C LYS A 101 -2.27 -0.03 8.69
N SER A 102 -3.01 1.05 8.53
CA SER A 102 -3.08 2.19 9.44
C SER A 102 -4.07 1.91 10.57
N HIS A 103 -3.98 2.68 11.66
CA HIS A 103 -4.84 2.53 12.84
C HIS A 103 -6.34 2.73 12.54
N ASP A 104 -6.68 3.49 11.50
CA ASP A 104 -8.08 3.79 11.12
C ASP A 104 -8.71 2.75 10.17
N GLY A 105 -8.14 1.55 10.07
CA GLY A 105 -8.60 0.50 9.14
C GLY A 105 -8.34 0.81 7.67
N GLN A 106 -7.51 1.81 7.38
CA GLN A 106 -7.06 2.14 6.03
C GLN A 106 -5.76 1.41 5.71
N TYR A 107 -5.56 1.06 4.45
CA TYR A 107 -4.34 0.45 3.95
C TYR A 107 -3.59 1.45 3.08
N SER A 108 -2.28 1.41 3.14
CA SER A 108 -1.42 2.21 2.29
C SER A 108 -0.40 1.36 1.56
N VAL A 109 -0.18 1.65 0.29
CA VAL A 109 0.79 0.94 -0.53
C VAL A 109 1.55 1.90 -1.43
N LEU A 110 2.84 1.63 -1.63
CA LEU A 110 3.69 2.32 -2.58
C LEU A 110 4.13 1.32 -3.64
N ILE A 111 3.61 1.47 -4.85
CA ILE A 111 4.03 0.65 -5.98
C ILE A 111 5.41 1.16 -6.44
N PRO A 112 6.44 0.30 -6.50
CA PRO A 112 7.75 0.71 -7.00
C PRO A 112 7.67 1.06 -8.49
N PHE A 113 8.74 1.63 -9.04
CA PHE A 113 8.77 1.96 -10.45
C PHE A 113 8.50 0.71 -11.32
N CYS A 114 7.50 0.79 -12.21
CA CYS A 114 7.24 -0.17 -13.26
C CYS A 114 7.01 0.57 -14.59
N SER A 115 7.50 0.00 -15.69
CA SER A 115 7.39 0.59 -17.03
C SER A 115 6.04 0.37 -17.71
N ASN A 116 5.09 -0.27 -17.03
CA ASN A 116 3.73 -0.45 -17.51
C ASN A 116 2.80 0.51 -16.79
N ASP A 117 2.25 1.47 -17.52
CA ASP A 117 1.28 2.46 -17.06
C ASP A 117 -0.18 1.97 -17.13
N ARG A 118 -0.42 0.86 -17.85
CA ARG A 118 -1.74 0.24 -18.09
C ARG A 118 -1.95 -1.07 -17.33
N MET A 119 -1.37 -1.17 -16.14
CA MET A 119 -1.51 -2.35 -15.31
C MET A 119 -2.84 -2.37 -14.57
N ARG A 120 -3.43 -3.56 -14.43
CA ARG A 120 -4.61 -3.75 -13.59
C ARG A 120 -4.16 -4.24 -12.22
N ILE A 121 -4.52 -3.47 -11.18
CA ILE A 121 -4.13 -3.79 -9.82
C ILE A 121 -4.98 -4.95 -9.28
N ILE A 122 -4.33 -5.88 -8.62
CA ILE A 122 -4.97 -6.99 -7.91
C ILE A 122 -4.67 -6.81 -6.43
N ILE A 123 -5.72 -6.83 -5.61
CA ILE A 123 -5.63 -6.73 -4.15
C ILE A 123 -6.22 -8.01 -3.57
N PHE A 124 -5.46 -8.69 -2.72
CA PHE A 124 -5.87 -9.97 -2.18
C PHE A 124 -5.36 -10.21 -0.75
N SER A 125 -6.01 -11.13 -0.03
CA SER A 125 -5.53 -11.65 1.24
C SER A 125 -5.22 -13.13 1.12
N VAL A 126 -4.41 -13.66 2.04
CA VAL A 126 -4.15 -15.10 2.12
C VAL A 126 -5.44 -15.87 2.49
N GLY A 127 -6.37 -15.23 3.21
CA GLY A 127 -7.61 -15.83 3.72
C GLY A 127 -8.81 -15.86 2.77
N GLY A 128 -8.76 -15.22 1.58
CA GLY A 128 -9.77 -15.46 0.55
C GLY A 128 -10.34 -14.25 -0.20
N VAL A 129 -9.89 -13.02 0.08
CA VAL A 129 -10.25 -11.89 -0.77
C VAL A 129 -9.30 -11.84 -1.95
N ALA A 130 -9.83 -11.67 -3.17
CA ALA A 130 -9.03 -11.39 -4.35
C ALA A 130 -9.84 -10.55 -5.33
N ILE A 131 -9.48 -9.28 -5.46
CA ILE A 131 -10.20 -8.28 -6.23
C ILE A 131 -9.27 -7.74 -7.31
N LYS A 132 -9.72 -7.78 -8.56
CA LYS A 132 -9.02 -7.19 -9.69
C LYS A 132 -9.67 -5.87 -10.07
N LEU A 133 -8.93 -4.78 -9.96
CA LEU A 133 -9.39 -3.44 -10.31
C LEU A 133 -9.50 -3.30 -11.83
N PRO A 134 -10.39 -2.44 -12.34
CA PRO A 134 -10.35 -2.01 -13.73
C PRO A 134 -9.00 -1.36 -14.06
N GLU A 135 -8.66 -1.38 -15.35
CA GLU A 135 -7.53 -0.59 -15.87
C GLU A 135 -7.72 0.87 -15.45
N GLN A 136 -6.67 1.45 -14.85
CA GLN A 136 -6.68 2.85 -14.44
C GLN A 136 -6.44 3.70 -15.69
N VAL A 137 -7.29 4.72 -15.92
CA VAL A 137 -7.18 5.67 -17.04
C VAL A 137 -6.44 6.93 -16.59
#